data_AF-A0A7G9GWC5-F1
#
_entry.id   AF-A0A7G9GWC5-F1
#
_cell.length_a   1.000
_cell.length_b   1.000
_cell.length_c   1.000
_cell.angle_alpha   90.00
_cell.angle_beta   90.00
_cell.angle_gamma   90.00
#
_symmetry.space_group_name_H-M   'P 1'
#
loop_
_entity.id
_entity.type
_entity.pdbx_description
1 polymer ?
#
loop_
_entity_poly.entity_id
_entity_poly.type
_entity_poly.pdbx_seq_one_letter_code
_entity_poly.pdbx_strand_id
1 'polypeptide(L)'
;MEIFEHVIYSYLLKGQYLDKDRLKDEFINKGIKKFQAEAIAESLLQNIALFEKRFDKSLNGNLVKTLSDNDGNVRYLFYNSIDKYLNWIKGGFEDINNRLENNIMYLDNLIKQQEIIQLLGIYEIMELLTFKSLGGRGGEIYIYINETKTMEQVIRKPYLYKNTILDKVEKRHKLNVSMLSYLYSNEFSSNEIWNIIEN
;
A
#
# COMPACT_ATOMS: atom_id res chain seq x y z
N MET A 1 -1.39 1.48 -19.52
CA MET A 1 -0.97 0.07 -19.38
C MET A 1 -0.35 -0.49 -20.66
N GLU A 2 -0.98 -0.29 -21.83
CA GLU A 2 -0.51 -0.85 -23.11
C GLU A 2 0.95 -0.53 -23.47
N ILE A 3 1.44 0.68 -23.16
CA ILE A 3 2.85 1.06 -23.40
C ILE A 3 3.82 0.15 -22.63
N PHE A 4 3.51 -0.16 -21.37
CA PHE A 4 4.34 -1.04 -20.54
C PHE A 4 4.41 -2.45 -21.10
N GLU A 5 3.26 -3.00 -21.47
CA GLU A 5 3.19 -4.34 -22.05
C GLU A 5 3.96 -4.40 -23.35
N HIS A 6 3.79 -3.40 -24.22
CA HIS A 6 4.54 -3.34 -25.47
C HIS A 6 6.05 -3.31 -25.23
N VAL A 7 6.53 -2.54 -24.25
CA VAL A 7 7.97 -2.50 -23.91
C VAL A 7 8.42 -3.88 -23.44
N ILE A 8 7.75 -4.48 -22.46
CA ILE A 8 8.12 -5.80 -21.90
C ILE A 8 8.08 -6.89 -22.98
N TYR A 9 7.00 -6.98 -23.76
CA TYR A 9 6.86 -7.98 -24.84
C TYR A 9 7.89 -7.80 -25.94
N SER A 10 8.26 -6.56 -26.27
CA SER A 10 9.30 -6.33 -27.28
C SER A 10 10.66 -6.90 -26.86
N TYR A 11 11.00 -6.85 -25.57
CA TYR A 11 12.23 -7.43 -25.04
C TYR A 11 12.13 -8.93 -24.79
N LEU A 12 10.95 -9.43 -24.43
CA LEU A 12 10.67 -10.86 -24.35
C LEU A 12 10.88 -11.54 -25.71
N LEU A 13 10.31 -11.00 -26.78
CA LEU A 13 10.45 -11.53 -28.14
C LEU A 13 11.88 -11.46 -28.67
N LYS A 14 12.62 -10.40 -28.32
CA LYS A 14 14.02 -10.24 -28.70
C LYS A 14 14.97 -11.13 -27.89
N GLY A 15 14.55 -11.61 -26.71
CA GLY A 15 15.42 -12.36 -25.79
C GLY A 15 16.65 -11.57 -25.32
N GLN A 16 16.52 -10.24 -25.20
CA GLN A 16 17.64 -9.36 -24.90
C GLN A 16 17.67 -8.94 -23.43
N TYR A 17 18.90 -8.77 -22.93
CA TYR A 17 19.12 -8.16 -21.64
C TYR A 17 18.81 -6.66 -21.69
N LEU A 18 18.12 -6.20 -20.66
CA LEU A 18 17.69 -4.84 -20.45
C LEU A 18 18.29 -4.29 -19.16
N ASP A 19 18.90 -3.12 -19.23
CA ASP A 19 19.30 -2.36 -18.04
C ASP A 19 18.28 -1.24 -17.78
N LYS A 20 18.42 -0.60 -16.62
CA LYS A 20 17.53 0.49 -16.18
C LYS A 20 17.56 1.67 -17.16
N ASP A 21 18.71 2.03 -17.68
CA ASP A 21 18.85 3.21 -18.55
C ASP A 21 18.19 3.01 -19.91
N ARG A 22 18.38 1.84 -20.52
CA ARG A 22 17.68 1.44 -21.75
C ARG A 22 16.18 1.37 -21.53
N LEU A 23 15.72 0.83 -20.40
CA LEU A 23 14.29 0.77 -20.07
C LEU A 23 13.69 2.18 -20.01
N LYS A 24 14.38 3.12 -19.37
CA LYS A 24 14.01 4.54 -19.35
C LYS A 24 13.94 5.13 -20.76
N ASP A 25 14.96 4.91 -21.59
CA ASP A 25 15.02 5.46 -22.95
C ASP A 25 13.88 4.91 -23.83
N GLU A 26 13.52 3.64 -23.69
CA GLU A 26 12.38 3.03 -24.38
C GLU A 26 11.05 3.68 -23.98
N PHE A 27 10.86 3.97 -22.68
CA PHE A 27 9.66 4.69 -22.23
C PHE A 27 9.60 6.12 -22.75
N ILE A 28 10.75 6.83 -22.80
CA ILE A 28 10.84 8.16 -23.40
C ILE A 28 10.49 8.13 -24.89
N ASN A 29 11.02 7.15 -25.63
CA ASN A 29 10.73 6.96 -27.05
C ASN A 29 9.24 6.66 -27.32
N LYS A 30 8.54 6.08 -26.35
CA LYS A 30 7.09 5.83 -26.40
C LYS A 30 6.23 7.01 -25.93
N GLY A 31 6.85 8.16 -25.62
CA GLY A 31 6.14 9.40 -25.29
C GLY A 31 5.96 9.67 -23.80
N ILE A 32 6.59 8.89 -22.92
CA ILE A 32 6.56 9.15 -21.47
C ILE A 32 7.54 10.27 -21.12
N LYS A 33 7.14 11.19 -20.23
CA LYS A 33 8.01 12.29 -19.76
C LYS A 33 9.26 11.71 -19.09
N LYS A 34 10.42 12.35 -19.31
CA LYS A 34 11.73 11.89 -18.78
C LYS A 34 11.69 11.50 -17.30
N PHE A 35 11.17 12.38 -16.44
CA PHE A 35 11.10 12.14 -14.99
C PHE A 35 10.22 10.92 -14.64
N GLN A 36 9.08 10.79 -15.31
CA GLN A 36 8.16 9.67 -15.12
C GLN A 36 8.78 8.37 -15.63
N ALA A 37 9.43 8.39 -16.80
CA ALA A 37 10.14 7.24 -17.35
C ALA A 37 11.26 6.74 -16.43
N GLU A 38 11.96 7.67 -15.75
CA GLU A 38 12.98 7.35 -14.76
C GLU A 38 12.38 6.67 -13.51
N ALA A 39 11.33 7.25 -12.94
CA ALA A 39 10.61 6.65 -11.80
C ALA A 39 10.04 5.26 -12.13
N ILE A 40 9.47 5.12 -13.33
CA ILE A 40 8.98 3.84 -13.86
C ILE A 40 10.13 2.83 -13.96
N ALA A 41 11.24 3.19 -14.58
CA ALA A 41 12.34 2.28 -14.81
C ALA A 41 13.00 1.82 -13.49
N GLU A 42 13.10 2.71 -12.51
CA GLU A 42 13.58 2.39 -11.15
C GLU A 42 12.67 1.39 -10.44
N SER A 43 11.37 1.62 -10.54
CA SER A 43 10.38 0.92 -9.73
C SER A 43 9.94 -0.41 -10.36
N LEU A 44 9.86 -0.49 -11.70
CA LEU A 44 9.31 -1.65 -12.40
C LEU A 44 10.07 -2.95 -12.08
N LEU A 45 11.40 -2.93 -12.22
CA LEU A 45 12.22 -4.12 -12.01
C LEU A 45 12.19 -4.60 -10.55
N GLN A 46 12.17 -3.65 -9.61
CA GLN A 46 12.01 -3.94 -8.18
C GLN A 46 10.63 -4.54 -7.89
N ASN A 47 9.58 -4.00 -8.50
CA ASN A 47 8.21 -4.50 -8.34
C ASN A 47 8.05 -5.92 -8.87
N ILE A 48 8.64 -6.24 -10.03
CA ILE A 48 8.61 -7.59 -10.58
C ILE A 48 9.30 -8.58 -9.63
N ALA A 49 10.49 -8.24 -9.12
CA ALA A 49 11.20 -9.09 -8.16
C ALA A 49 10.43 -9.26 -6.83
N LEU A 50 9.77 -8.20 -6.36
CA LEU A 50 8.92 -8.27 -5.17
C LEU A 50 7.67 -9.13 -5.40
N PHE A 51 7.03 -9.03 -6.56
CA PHE A 51 5.88 -9.85 -6.92
C PHE A 51 6.26 -11.32 -6.98
N GLU A 52 7.38 -11.66 -7.63
CA GLU A 52 7.91 -13.03 -7.70
C GLU A 52 8.12 -13.60 -6.29
N LYS A 53 8.73 -12.83 -5.39
CA LYS A 53 9.03 -13.28 -4.02
C LYS A 53 7.81 -13.40 -3.11
N ARG A 54 6.83 -12.49 -3.25
CA ARG A 54 5.72 -12.34 -2.29
C ARG A 54 4.43 -13.01 -2.73
N PHE A 55 4.18 -13.07 -4.04
CA PHE A 55 2.86 -13.41 -4.58
C PHE A 55 2.88 -14.58 -5.57
N ASP A 56 3.98 -14.80 -6.31
CA ASP A 56 4.11 -16.00 -7.13
C ASP A 56 4.48 -17.20 -6.24
N LYS A 57 3.53 -18.13 -6.06
CA LYS A 57 3.74 -19.39 -5.33
C LYS A 57 4.26 -20.53 -6.21
N SER A 58 4.49 -20.28 -7.50
CA SER A 58 4.93 -21.34 -8.40
C SER A 58 6.38 -21.74 -8.14
N LEU A 59 6.62 -23.04 -8.00
CA LEU A 59 7.94 -23.61 -7.69
C LEU A 59 9.01 -23.32 -8.77
N ASN A 60 8.61 -22.98 -10.00
CA ASN A 60 9.50 -22.94 -11.18
C ASN A 60 9.30 -21.69 -12.07
N GLY A 61 8.73 -20.61 -11.53
CA GLY A 61 8.28 -19.47 -12.34
C GLY A 61 9.14 -18.23 -12.24
N ASN A 62 10.48 -18.31 -12.35
CA ASN A 62 11.30 -17.10 -12.39
C ASN A 62 10.74 -16.18 -13.48
N LEU A 63 10.48 -14.90 -13.16
CA LEU A 63 9.91 -13.95 -14.11
C LEU A 63 11.03 -13.24 -14.87
N VAL A 64 12.16 -13.06 -14.20
CA VAL A 64 13.31 -12.33 -14.71
C VAL A 64 14.60 -13.03 -14.31
N LYS A 65 15.56 -13.10 -15.23
CA LYS A 65 16.94 -13.46 -14.93
C LYS A 65 17.78 -12.20 -14.77
N THR A 66 18.51 -12.10 -13.67
CA THR A 66 19.46 -11.02 -13.41
C THR A 66 20.88 -11.44 -13.74
N LEU A 67 21.62 -10.55 -14.38
CA LEU A 67 23.05 -10.68 -14.63
C LEU A 67 23.74 -9.42 -14.10
N SER A 68 24.64 -9.59 -13.14
CA SER A 68 25.43 -8.48 -12.60
C SER A 68 26.76 -8.43 -13.33
N ASP A 69 27.14 -7.25 -13.77
CA ASP A 69 28.48 -6.99 -14.30
C ASP A 69 29.48 -6.76 -13.17
N ASN A 70 30.78 -6.83 -13.49
CA ASN A 70 31.86 -6.52 -12.54
C ASN A 70 31.78 -5.08 -12.01
N ASP A 71 31.19 -4.17 -12.79
CA ASP A 71 30.97 -2.76 -12.43
C ASP A 71 29.69 -2.55 -11.58
N GLY A 72 29.00 -3.62 -11.17
CA GLY A 72 27.78 -3.53 -10.34
C GLY A 72 26.51 -3.21 -11.12
N ASN A 73 26.58 -3.04 -12.44
CA ASN A 73 25.41 -2.85 -13.30
C ASN A 73 24.61 -4.15 -13.41
N VAL A 74 23.32 -4.08 -13.10
CA VAL A 74 22.41 -5.24 -13.19
C VAL A 74 21.61 -5.17 -14.48
N ARG A 75 21.65 -6.26 -15.24
CA ARG A 75 20.89 -6.48 -16.47
C ARG A 75 19.83 -7.55 -16.26
N TYR A 76 18.69 -7.38 -16.90
CA TYR A 76 17.48 -8.16 -16.68
C TYR A 76 17.01 -8.79 -17.99
N LEU A 77 16.64 -10.07 -17.94
CA LEU A 77 16.06 -10.80 -19.09
C LEU A 77 14.70 -11.36 -18.69
N PHE A 78 13.65 -10.99 -19.40
CA PHE A 78 12.29 -11.45 -19.14
C PHE A 78 12.08 -12.89 -19.63
N TYR A 79 11.31 -13.67 -18.86
CA TYR A 79 10.83 -14.98 -19.25
C TYR A 79 9.33 -14.94 -19.60
N ASN A 80 8.82 -15.95 -20.30
CA ASN A 80 7.40 -16.02 -20.68
C ASN A 80 6.45 -15.99 -19.47
N SER A 81 6.93 -16.43 -18.30
CA SER A 81 6.21 -16.34 -17.03
C SER A 81 5.86 -14.91 -16.61
N ILE A 82 6.49 -13.87 -17.19
CA ILE A 82 6.18 -12.45 -16.96
C ILE A 82 4.71 -12.11 -17.22
N ASP A 83 4.02 -12.88 -18.06
CA ASP A 83 2.58 -12.75 -18.30
C ASP A 83 1.76 -12.81 -17.00
N LYS A 84 2.20 -13.59 -16.01
CA LYS A 84 1.54 -13.64 -14.70
C LYS A 84 1.55 -12.29 -14.00
N TYR A 85 2.67 -11.59 -14.07
CA TYR A 85 2.81 -10.26 -13.47
C TYR A 85 1.94 -9.25 -14.19
N LEU A 86 1.93 -9.27 -15.53
CA LEU A 86 1.07 -8.38 -16.33
C LEU A 86 -0.41 -8.63 -16.06
N ASN A 87 -0.83 -9.89 -16.00
CA ASN A 87 -2.19 -10.27 -15.65
C ASN A 87 -2.54 -9.91 -14.20
N TRP A 88 -1.61 -10.03 -13.26
CA TRP A 88 -1.81 -9.61 -11.88
C TRP A 88 -2.02 -8.10 -11.76
N ILE A 89 -1.24 -7.29 -12.49
CA ILE A 89 -1.51 -5.86 -12.59
C ILE A 89 -2.92 -5.67 -13.16
N LYS A 90 -3.20 -6.15 -14.37
CA LYS A 90 -4.52 -5.94 -15.01
C LYS A 90 -5.71 -6.30 -14.09
N GLY A 91 -5.70 -7.50 -13.50
CA GLY A 91 -6.75 -7.93 -12.58
C GLY A 91 -6.79 -7.13 -11.28
N GLY A 92 -5.64 -6.62 -10.81
CA GLY A 92 -5.55 -5.77 -9.63
C GLY A 92 -6.29 -4.45 -9.79
N PHE A 93 -6.36 -3.88 -11.00
CA PHE A 93 -7.12 -2.65 -11.25
C PHE A 93 -8.64 -2.88 -11.06
N GLU A 94 -9.15 -4.00 -11.60
CA GLU A 94 -10.55 -4.39 -11.43
C GLU A 94 -10.87 -4.74 -9.96
N ASP A 95 -9.99 -5.48 -9.27
CA ASP A 95 -10.15 -5.81 -7.84
C ASP A 95 -10.21 -4.55 -6.97
N ILE A 96 -9.37 -3.53 -7.25
CA ILE A 96 -9.42 -2.25 -6.55
C ILE A 96 -10.76 -1.55 -6.82
N ASN A 97 -11.17 -1.42 -8.07
CA ASN A 97 -12.43 -0.74 -8.42
C ASN A 97 -13.65 -1.39 -7.76
N ASN A 98 -13.68 -2.73 -7.68
CA ASN A 98 -14.78 -3.46 -7.05
C ASN A 98 -14.82 -3.32 -5.52
N ARG A 99 -13.71 -2.93 -4.88
CA ARG A 99 -13.60 -2.72 -3.42
C ARG A 99 -13.79 -1.27 -3.00
N LEU A 100 -13.85 -0.35 -3.94
CA LEU A 100 -14.03 1.07 -3.65
C LEU A 100 -15.49 1.35 -3.28
N GLU A 101 -15.70 1.83 -2.07
CA GLU A 101 -16.96 2.41 -1.63
C GLU A 101 -16.73 3.91 -1.41
N ASN A 102 -17.38 4.76 -2.21
CA ASN A 102 -17.20 6.22 -2.14
C ASN A 102 -15.72 6.67 -2.22
N ASN A 103 -14.93 6.04 -3.09
CA ASN A 103 -13.48 6.26 -3.23
C ASN A 103 -12.64 5.88 -2.00
N ILE A 104 -13.21 5.13 -1.06
CA ILE A 104 -12.54 4.62 0.13
C ILE A 104 -12.47 3.10 0.01
N MET A 105 -11.32 2.53 0.36
CA MET A 105 -11.11 1.09 0.40
C MET A 105 -10.56 0.70 1.78
N TYR A 106 -11.23 -0.25 2.43
CA TYR A 106 -10.80 -0.80 3.70
C TYR A 106 -9.99 -2.07 3.48
N LEU A 107 -8.87 -2.19 4.21
CA LEU A 107 -7.94 -3.33 4.11
C LEU A 107 -7.91 -4.06 5.44
N ASP A 108 -8.47 -5.26 5.48
CA ASP A 108 -8.65 -6.09 6.67
C ASP A 108 -7.63 -7.23 6.77
N ASN A 109 -7.13 -7.72 5.64
CA ASN A 109 -6.17 -8.82 5.55
C ASN A 109 -4.75 -8.31 5.25
N LEU A 110 -3.77 -8.65 6.11
CA LEU A 110 -2.38 -8.19 6.02
C LEU A 110 -1.68 -8.59 4.70
N ILE A 111 -1.91 -9.81 4.20
CA ILE A 111 -1.27 -10.28 2.96
C ILE A 111 -1.86 -9.52 1.77
N LYS A 112 -3.19 -9.40 1.74
CA LYS A 112 -3.90 -8.68 0.68
C LYS A 112 -3.64 -7.17 0.74
N GLN A 113 -3.42 -6.61 1.93
CA GLN A 113 -3.01 -5.22 2.12
C GLN A 113 -1.67 -4.94 1.45
N GLN A 114 -0.66 -5.80 1.63
CA GLN A 114 0.65 -5.61 0.99
C GLN A 114 0.56 -5.69 -0.53
N GLU A 115 -0.25 -6.61 -1.04
CA GLU A 115 -0.53 -6.76 -2.46
C GLU A 115 -1.19 -5.50 -3.04
N ILE A 116 -2.26 -5.01 -2.40
CA ILE A 116 -3.00 -3.83 -2.83
C ILE A 116 -2.15 -2.56 -2.74
N ILE A 117 -1.38 -2.37 -1.67
CA ILE A 117 -0.48 -1.21 -1.54
C ILE A 117 0.57 -1.22 -2.65
N GLN A 118 1.10 -2.40 -3.00
CA GLN A 118 2.06 -2.50 -4.09
C GLN A 118 1.43 -2.16 -5.45
N LEU A 119 0.22 -2.67 -5.73
CA LEU A 119 -0.54 -2.31 -6.94
C LEU A 119 -0.81 -0.80 -7.02
N LEU A 120 -1.27 -0.20 -5.92
CA LEU A 120 -1.52 1.25 -5.84
C LEU A 120 -0.25 2.07 -6.13
N GLY A 121 0.91 1.66 -5.61
CA GLY A 121 2.20 2.30 -5.90
C GLY A 121 2.60 2.19 -7.38
N ILE A 122 2.36 1.05 -8.03
CA ILE A 122 2.60 0.88 -9.46
C ILE A 122 1.70 1.84 -10.26
N TYR A 123 0.40 1.89 -9.94
CA TYR A 123 -0.54 2.76 -10.65
C TYR A 123 -0.29 4.25 -10.45
N GLU A 124 0.17 4.64 -9.27
CA GLU A 124 0.53 6.02 -8.98
C GLU A 124 1.75 6.47 -9.80
N ILE A 125 2.79 5.64 -9.90
CA ILE A 125 3.97 5.93 -10.74
C ILE A 125 3.60 5.99 -12.23
N MET A 126 2.63 5.20 -12.64
CA MET A 126 2.07 5.23 -14.00
C MET A 126 1.12 6.42 -14.25
N GLU A 127 0.91 7.30 -13.26
CA GLU A 127 -0.04 8.42 -13.32
C GLU A 127 -1.49 7.97 -13.63
N LEU A 128 -1.87 6.76 -13.24
CA LEU A 128 -3.22 6.21 -13.48
C LEU A 128 -4.20 6.52 -12.35
N LEU A 129 -3.70 6.71 -11.13
CA LEU A 129 -4.45 7.10 -9.95
C LEU A 129 -3.54 7.81 -8.95
N THR A 130 -4.15 8.39 -7.92
CA THR A 130 -3.45 8.83 -6.72
C THR A 130 -4.15 8.24 -5.52
N PHE A 131 -3.40 7.82 -4.50
CA PHE A 131 -4.00 7.26 -3.31
C PHE A 131 -3.38 7.87 -2.05
N LYS A 132 -4.15 7.86 -0.96
CA LYS A 132 -3.67 8.27 0.35
C LYS A 132 -4.00 7.16 1.33
N SER A 133 -2.97 6.62 1.98
CA SER A 133 -3.17 5.72 3.11
C SER A 133 -3.54 6.56 4.34
N LEU A 134 -4.78 6.42 4.81
CA LEU A 134 -5.24 6.97 6.08
C LEU A 134 -5.13 5.88 7.15
N GLY A 135 -3.90 5.68 7.64
CA GLY A 135 -3.57 4.71 8.68
C GLY A 135 -2.94 3.41 8.15
N GLY A 136 -2.00 2.86 8.92
CA GLY A 136 -1.32 1.60 8.58
C GLY A 136 0.02 1.35 9.30
N ARG A 137 -0.06 0.96 10.58
CA ARG A 137 0.74 -0.03 11.37
C ARG A 137 0.90 0.45 12.81
N GLY A 138 0.30 -0.33 13.72
CA GLY A 138 0.53 -0.30 15.16
C GLY A 138 -0.18 0.84 15.90
N GLY A 139 -1.32 0.53 16.53
CA GLY A 139 -1.63 1.14 17.82
C GLY A 139 -0.67 0.63 18.90
N GLU A 140 0.62 0.60 18.61
CA GLU A 140 1.67 0.16 19.53
C GLU A 140 2.17 1.40 20.25
N ILE A 141 1.90 1.48 21.55
CA ILE A 141 2.47 2.52 22.40
C ILE A 141 3.91 2.13 22.71
N TYR A 142 4.86 2.69 21.97
CA TYR A 142 6.28 2.65 22.34
C TYR A 142 6.51 3.61 23.51
N ILE A 143 6.68 3.07 24.73
CA ILE A 143 7.07 3.86 25.90
C ILE A 143 8.59 3.80 26.05
N TYR A 144 9.28 4.88 25.72
CA TYR A 144 10.70 5.04 26.04
C TYR A 144 10.83 5.45 27.50
N ILE A 145 11.21 4.50 28.36
CA ILE A 145 11.32 4.73 29.81
C ILE A 145 12.76 5.12 30.09
N ASN A 146 13.05 6.43 30.01
CA ASN A 146 14.37 6.95 30.38
C ASN A 146 14.49 7.18 31.90
N GLU A 147 13.38 7.13 32.65
CA GLU A 147 13.34 7.42 34.08
C GLU A 147 12.78 6.26 34.89
N THR A 148 13.67 5.38 35.37
CA THR A 148 13.33 4.24 36.23
C THR A 148 12.67 4.66 37.54
N LYS A 149 13.02 5.84 38.08
CA LYS A 149 12.45 6.38 39.33
C LYS A 149 10.93 6.59 39.26
N THR A 150 10.44 7.10 38.14
CA THR A 150 8.99 7.33 37.93
C THR A 150 8.26 5.99 37.89
N MET A 151 8.87 4.95 37.33
CA MET A 151 8.34 3.59 37.36
C MET A 151 8.36 2.97 38.76
N GLU A 152 9.44 3.12 39.51
CA GLU A 152 9.48 2.66 40.91
C GLU A 152 8.42 3.35 41.78
N GLN A 153 8.15 4.63 41.54
CA GLN A 153 7.09 5.36 42.23
C GLN A 153 5.70 4.85 41.86
N VAL A 154 5.44 4.57 40.57
CA VAL A 154 4.19 3.96 40.11
C VAL A 154 4.01 2.55 40.69
N ILE A 155 5.08 1.74 40.76
CA ILE A 155 5.04 0.41 41.38
C ILE A 155 4.77 0.50 42.89
N ARG A 156 5.41 1.44 43.59
CA ARG A 156 5.22 1.62 45.05
C ARG A 156 3.88 2.25 45.41
N LYS A 157 3.31 3.07 44.54
CA LYS A 157 2.03 3.78 44.74
C LYS A 157 1.16 3.70 43.49
N PRO A 158 0.65 2.50 43.14
CA PRO A 158 -0.11 2.31 41.90
C PRO A 158 -1.39 3.14 41.85
N TYR A 159 -1.96 3.46 43.01
CA TYR A 159 -3.15 4.32 43.15
C TYR A 159 -2.92 5.78 42.74
N LEU A 160 -1.67 6.24 42.60
CA LEU A 160 -1.36 7.59 42.11
C LEU A 160 -1.18 7.63 40.59
N TYR A 161 -1.02 6.48 39.93
CA TYR A 161 -0.90 6.43 38.49
C TYR A 161 -2.25 6.65 37.83
N LYS A 162 -2.29 7.59 36.88
CA LYS A 162 -3.48 7.87 36.08
C LYS A 162 -3.12 7.86 34.60
N ASN A 163 -3.65 6.89 33.86
CA ASN A 163 -3.47 6.82 32.42
C ASN A 163 -4.45 7.78 31.74
N THR A 164 -4.02 9.02 31.57
CA THR A 164 -4.84 10.07 30.96
C THR A 164 -5.22 9.79 29.50
N ILE A 165 -4.47 8.93 28.80
CA ILE A 165 -4.79 8.51 27.43
C ILE A 165 -5.95 7.52 27.46
N LEU A 166 -5.86 6.48 28.31
CA LEU A 166 -6.93 5.51 28.50
C LEU A 166 -8.22 6.20 28.98
N ASP A 167 -8.11 7.13 29.93
CA ASP A 167 -9.25 7.92 30.42
C ASP A 167 -9.94 8.71 29.30
N LYS A 168 -9.16 9.31 28.37
CA LYS A 168 -9.73 10.06 27.23
C LYS A 168 -10.42 9.13 26.24
N VAL A 169 -9.87 7.95 25.98
CA VAL A 169 -10.48 6.93 25.12
C VAL A 169 -11.79 6.44 25.73
N GLU A 170 -11.78 6.09 27.01
CA GLU A 170 -12.98 5.66 27.73
C GLU A 170 -14.05 6.75 27.75
N LYS A 171 -13.66 8.01 27.99
CA LYS A 171 -14.58 9.15 27.96
C LYS A 171 -15.23 9.32 26.59
N ARG A 172 -14.46 9.23 25.50
CA ARG A 172 -15.01 9.31 24.13
C ARG A 172 -15.95 8.15 23.83
N HIS A 173 -15.61 6.94 24.26
CA HIS A 173 -16.46 5.78 24.09
C HIS A 173 -17.81 5.96 24.83
N LYS A 174 -17.77 6.34 26.10
CA LYS A 174 -18.97 6.63 26.90
C LYS A 174 -19.84 7.72 26.28
N LEU A 175 -19.22 8.81 25.81
CA LEU A 175 -19.94 9.91 25.18
C LEU A 175 -20.63 9.47 23.88
N ASN A 176 -19.96 8.65 23.07
CA ASN A 176 -20.54 8.09 21.86
C ASN A 176 -21.73 7.16 22.16
N VAL A 177 -21.59 6.29 23.17
CA VAL A 177 -22.71 5.44 23.64
C VAL A 177 -23.88 6.27 24.11
N SER A 178 -23.65 7.30 24.94
CA SER A 178 -24.71 8.20 25.41
C SER A 178 -25.40 8.95 24.26
N MET A 179 -24.63 9.39 23.26
CA MET A 179 -25.18 10.06 22.07
C MET A 179 -26.07 9.12 21.26
N LEU A 180 -25.61 7.90 20.98
CA LEU A 180 -26.41 6.89 20.27
C LEU A 180 -27.64 6.50 21.07
N SER A 181 -27.51 6.26 22.38
CA SER A 181 -28.66 5.96 23.23
C SER A 181 -29.68 7.09 23.22
N TYR A 182 -29.26 8.35 23.25
CA TYR A 182 -30.15 9.51 23.14
C TYR A 182 -30.89 9.56 21.81
N LEU A 183 -30.19 9.30 20.69
CA LEU A 183 -30.80 9.29 19.36
C LEU A 183 -31.82 8.16 19.17
N TYR A 184 -31.56 6.98 19.75
CA TYR A 184 -32.44 5.80 19.57
C TYR A 184 -33.52 5.63 20.64
N SER A 185 -33.40 6.28 21.79
CA SER A 185 -34.39 6.20 22.88
C SER A 185 -35.48 7.26 22.78
N ASN A 186 -35.27 8.29 21.96
CA ASN A 186 -36.27 9.29 21.63
C ASN A 186 -36.82 8.98 20.24
N GLU A 187 -38.13 9.20 20.04
CA GLU A 187 -38.82 8.96 18.76
C GLU A 187 -38.54 10.08 17.75
N PHE A 188 -37.26 10.36 17.47
CA PHE A 188 -36.89 11.36 16.49
C PHE A 188 -37.19 10.87 15.06
N SER A 189 -37.74 11.77 14.25
CA SER A 189 -37.80 11.56 12.80
C SER A 189 -36.40 11.63 12.19
N SER A 190 -36.21 11.02 11.01
CA SER A 190 -34.91 10.99 10.34
C SER A 190 -34.32 12.39 10.14
N ASN A 191 -35.14 13.40 9.84
CA ASN A 191 -34.69 14.78 9.64
C ASN A 191 -34.19 15.43 10.94
N GLU A 192 -34.80 15.11 12.08
CA GLU A 192 -34.37 15.61 13.39
C GLU A 192 -33.05 14.96 13.81
N ILE A 193 -32.87 13.67 13.55
CA ILE A 193 -31.61 12.96 13.79
C ILE A 193 -30.46 13.62 12.99
N TRP A 194 -30.69 13.89 11.70
CA TRP A 194 -29.67 14.56 10.86
C TRP A 194 -29.33 15.96 11.38
N ASN A 195 -30.32 16.75 11.80
CA ASN A 195 -30.08 18.08 12.38
C ASN A 195 -29.29 18.05 13.70
N ILE A 196 -29.47 17.00 14.52
CA ILE A 196 -28.74 16.81 15.78
C ILE A 196 -27.29 16.35 15.54
N ILE A 197 -27.03 15.62 14.45
CA ILE A 197 -25.68 15.12 14.12
C ILE A 197 -24.84 16.19 13.42
N GLU A 198 -25.46 17.06 12.62
CA GLU A 198 -24.75 18.07 11.80
C GLU A 198 -24.46 19.40 12.51
N ASN A 199 -25.12 19.72 13.64
CA ASN A 199 -24.91 20.96 14.42
C ASN A 199 -24.28 20.69 15.79
#